data_AF-A0A533U6I1-F1
#
_entry.id   AF-A0A533U6I1-F1
#
_cell.length_a   1.000
_cell.length_b   1.000
_cell.length_c   1.000
_cell.angle_alpha   90.00
_cell.angle_beta   90.00
_cell.angle_gamma   90.00
#
_symmetry.space_group_name_H-M   'P 1'
#
loop_
_entity.id
_entity.type
_entity.pdbx_description
1 polymer ?
#
loop_
_entity_poly.entity_id
_entity_poly.type
_entity_poly.pdbx_seq_one_letter_code
_entity_poly.pdbx_strand_id
1 'polypeptide(L)'
;MDLKTLPEKLSLSHFPVGFGGCRNNGINFQCCEYNITVFDDKREEPSIHEIDGNLIKLHHGSLSETNDGVLKQFENMKILLDEQWNLRMFLTKIKTKSKQISNSYIQRCLVDAGVCATKARELVKSSDPLAHVWIKCAVYFLADAIFSINSKRSSPTHMLEIMRGFEKNKINQSFSVVHQCLGIERASTSLLSRMVKSTIGFSDMVEKNNHSKIIQQKYDYLVQNSLLSDCYFYLGYINRNNVIKTKDTLHRNLEYMHLLKVAFDTESDPLVVERQAMILLKTTNDLLTTKN
;
A
#
# COMPACT_ATOMS: atom_id res chain seq x y z
N MET A 1 16.43 -14.47 13.65
CA MET A 1 16.92 -13.11 13.94
C MET A 1 16.44 -12.69 15.32
N ASP A 2 17.34 -12.20 16.18
CA ASP A 2 16.97 -11.67 17.49
C ASP A 2 16.58 -10.19 17.38
N LEU A 3 15.28 -9.91 17.50
CA LEU A 3 14.72 -8.56 17.43
C LEU A 3 15.24 -7.62 18.52
N LYS A 4 15.71 -8.14 19.66
CA LYS A 4 16.20 -7.30 20.77
C LYS A 4 17.54 -6.64 20.43
N THR A 5 18.36 -7.29 19.61
CA THR A 5 19.67 -6.76 19.19
C THR A 5 19.57 -5.78 18.03
N LEU A 6 18.39 -5.67 17.41
CA LEU A 6 18.23 -4.91 16.17
C LEU A 6 18.43 -3.40 16.32
N PRO A 7 17.94 -2.73 17.39
CA PRO A 7 18.25 -1.33 17.62
C PRO A 7 19.77 -1.06 17.67
N GLU A 8 20.55 -1.92 18.32
CA GLU A 8 22.00 -1.78 18.40
C GLU A 8 22.66 -1.96 17.02
N LYS A 9 22.30 -3.04 16.30
CA LYS A 9 22.84 -3.32 14.96
C LYS A 9 22.54 -2.21 13.95
N LEU A 10 21.44 -1.48 14.13
CA LEU A 10 21.06 -0.34 13.29
C LEU A 10 21.51 1.02 13.85
N SER A 11 22.26 1.05 14.96
CA SER A 11 22.70 2.28 15.65
C SER A 11 21.53 3.21 16.05
N LEU A 12 20.43 2.62 16.54
CA LEU A 12 19.18 3.31 16.93
C LEU A 12 19.01 3.41 18.44
N SER A 13 20.03 3.06 19.23
CA SER A 13 19.93 2.90 20.70
C SER A 13 19.54 4.18 21.46
N HIS A 14 19.48 5.33 20.81
CA HIS A 14 19.11 6.61 21.42
C HIS A 14 17.66 7.05 21.15
N PHE A 15 16.91 6.26 20.38
CA PHE A 15 15.54 6.60 19.98
C PHE A 15 14.56 5.50 20.37
N PRO A 16 13.26 5.83 20.58
CA PRO A 16 12.26 4.79 20.67
C PRO A 16 12.17 4.01 19.34
N VAL A 17 12.08 2.69 19.43
CA VAL A 17 12.03 1.79 18.28
C VAL A 17 10.87 0.82 18.43
N GLY A 18 10.08 0.70 17.37
CA GLY A 18 8.98 -0.24 17.29
C GLY A 18 9.09 -1.18 16.09
N PHE A 19 8.49 -2.36 16.24
CA PHE A 19 8.40 -3.42 15.24
C PHE A 19 6.95 -3.61 14.82
N GLY A 20 6.68 -3.39 13.53
CA GLY A 20 5.35 -3.48 12.94
C GLY A 20 5.29 -4.46 11.77
N GLY A 21 4.33 -4.23 10.87
CA GLY A 21 4.17 -5.04 9.67
C GLY A 21 3.57 -6.43 9.91
N CYS A 22 3.57 -7.26 8.87
CA CYS A 22 2.94 -8.59 8.90
C CYS A 22 3.67 -9.58 9.81
N ARG A 23 4.99 -9.45 9.97
CA ARG A 23 5.79 -10.30 10.88
C ARG A 23 5.43 -10.06 12.34
N ASN A 24 5.18 -8.82 12.73
CA ASN A 24 4.69 -8.51 14.08
C ASN A 24 3.30 -9.11 14.33
N ASN A 25 2.46 -9.12 13.29
CA ASN A 25 1.08 -9.62 13.37
C ASN A 25 0.95 -11.14 13.20
N GLY A 26 2.04 -11.86 12.95
CA GLY A 26 2.03 -13.32 12.78
C GLY A 26 1.36 -13.82 11.50
N ILE A 27 1.17 -12.97 10.49
CA ILE A 27 0.51 -13.31 9.21
C ILE A 27 1.50 -13.32 8.04
N ASN A 28 2.81 -13.27 8.31
CA ASN A 28 3.81 -13.08 7.28
C ASN A 28 4.07 -14.33 6.43
N PHE A 29 4.40 -14.11 5.16
CA PHE A 29 5.12 -15.09 4.35
C PHE A 29 6.62 -15.04 4.63
N GLN A 30 7.36 -16.00 4.08
CA GLN A 30 8.83 -16.01 4.15
C GLN A 30 9.43 -14.77 3.46
N CYS A 31 8.84 -14.30 2.37
CA CYS A 31 9.29 -13.14 1.61
C CYS A 31 9.05 -11.79 2.28
N CYS A 32 8.37 -11.74 3.42
CA CYS A 32 8.08 -10.48 4.08
C CYS A 32 9.32 -9.94 4.78
N GLU A 33 9.56 -8.65 4.65
CA GLU A 33 10.60 -7.91 5.36
C GLU A 33 10.22 -7.67 6.83
N TYR A 34 11.22 -7.38 7.65
CA TYR A 34 11.01 -6.84 9.00
C TYR A 34 10.77 -5.33 8.89
N ASN A 35 9.62 -4.85 9.37
CA ASN A 35 9.29 -3.43 9.35
C ASN A 35 9.60 -2.82 10.71
N ILE A 36 10.63 -1.97 10.74
CA ILE A 36 11.11 -1.30 11.94
C ILE A 36 10.84 0.18 11.80
N THR A 37 10.34 0.82 12.85
CA THR A 37 10.14 2.27 12.88
C THR A 37 10.97 2.84 14.02
N VAL A 38 11.88 3.75 13.69
CA VAL A 38 12.57 4.61 14.65
C VAL A 38 11.80 5.91 14.79
N PHE A 39 11.58 6.36 16.02
CA PHE A 39 10.89 7.62 16.30
C PHE A 39 11.91 8.74 16.54
N ASP A 40 12.49 9.24 15.44
CA ASP A 40 13.55 10.25 15.41
C ASP A 40 13.14 11.56 14.72
N ASP A 41 11.84 11.72 14.41
CA ASP A 41 11.24 12.90 13.78
C ASP A 41 11.79 13.25 12.39
N LYS A 42 12.58 12.37 11.77
CA LYS A 42 13.06 12.56 10.40
C LYS A 42 11.95 12.35 9.39
N ARG A 43 11.99 13.14 8.31
CA ARG A 43 11.09 13.03 7.16
C ARG A 43 11.83 12.43 5.97
N GLU A 44 12.45 11.29 6.19
CA GLU A 44 13.26 10.58 5.19
C GLU A 44 12.49 9.37 4.63
N GLU A 45 12.81 9.00 3.38
CA GLU A 45 12.30 7.76 2.80
C GLU A 45 12.81 6.55 3.58
N PRO A 46 12.01 5.48 3.73
CA PRO A 46 12.46 4.30 4.46
C PRO A 46 13.73 3.72 3.83
N SER A 47 14.69 3.31 4.66
CA SER A 47 15.94 2.68 4.20
C SER A 47 15.84 1.15 4.25
N ILE A 48 16.47 0.47 3.30
CA ILE A 48 16.51 -0.99 3.24
C ILE A 48 17.88 -1.50 3.69
N HIS A 49 17.87 -2.34 4.72
CA HIS A 49 19.04 -2.97 5.32
C HIS A 49 18.95 -4.49 5.21
N GLU A 50 20.10 -5.16 5.24
CA GLU A 50 20.20 -6.62 5.28
C GLU A 50 21.00 -7.03 6.51
N ILE A 51 20.35 -7.77 7.42
CA ILE A 51 20.97 -8.22 8.68
C ILE A 51 20.65 -9.70 8.86
N ASP A 52 21.69 -10.51 9.08
CA ASP A 52 21.58 -11.96 9.27
C ASP A 52 20.77 -12.63 8.12
N GLY A 53 20.95 -12.16 6.88
CA GLY A 53 20.22 -12.65 5.69
C GLY A 53 18.74 -12.25 5.63
N ASN A 54 18.28 -11.29 6.45
CA ASN A 54 16.90 -10.80 6.45
C ASN A 54 16.85 -9.35 5.99
N LEU A 55 15.92 -9.05 5.08
CA LEU A 55 15.62 -7.67 4.70
C LEU A 55 14.85 -6.95 5.81
N ILE A 56 15.31 -5.76 6.13
CA ILE A 56 14.71 -4.83 7.08
C ILE A 56 14.36 -3.55 6.33
N LYS A 57 13.11 -3.11 6.46
CA LYS A 57 12.67 -1.79 6.04
C LYS A 57 12.59 -0.91 7.28
N LEU A 58 13.53 0.02 7.39
CA LEU A 58 13.61 1.00 8.48
C LEU A 58 12.85 2.26 8.07
N HIS A 59 11.80 2.57 8.81
CA HIS A 59 10.97 3.76 8.64
C HIS A 59 11.33 4.80 9.69
N HIS A 60 11.19 6.08 9.34
CA HIS A 60 11.31 7.20 10.26
C HIS A 60 9.91 7.67 10.67
N GLY A 61 9.68 7.76 11.98
CA GLY A 61 8.40 8.10 12.57
C GLY A 61 8.50 9.30 13.51
N SER A 62 7.35 9.90 13.79
CA SER A 62 7.23 10.98 14.77
C SER A 62 6.22 10.60 15.84
N LEU A 63 6.54 10.91 17.10
CA LEU A 63 5.59 10.81 18.22
C LEU A 63 4.50 11.90 18.15
N SER A 64 4.65 12.86 17.24
CA SER A 64 3.67 13.91 16.92
C SER A 64 2.83 13.62 15.67
N GLU A 65 2.94 12.41 15.11
CA GLU A 65 2.20 12.03 13.90
C GLU A 65 0.68 12.22 14.04
N THR A 66 0.07 12.74 12.98
CA THR A 66 -1.38 13.04 12.91
C THR A 66 -2.06 12.38 11.71
N ASN A 67 -1.29 11.89 10.73
CA ASN A 67 -1.80 11.18 9.57
C ASN A 67 -2.42 9.84 10.00
N ASP A 68 -3.73 9.73 9.87
CA ASP A 68 -4.52 8.56 10.24
C ASP A 68 -4.03 7.25 9.61
N GLY A 69 -3.52 7.30 8.39
CA GLY A 69 -3.00 6.14 7.66
C GLY A 69 -1.66 5.67 8.20
N VAL A 70 -0.80 6.60 8.60
CA VAL A 70 0.48 6.29 9.28
C VAL A 70 0.21 5.79 10.70
N LEU A 71 -0.66 6.47 11.45
CA LEU A 71 -1.10 6.04 12.78
C LEU A 71 -1.69 4.62 12.75
N LYS A 72 -2.46 4.28 11.70
CA LYS A 72 -2.98 2.92 11.49
C LYS A 72 -1.88 1.88 11.32
N GLN A 73 -0.71 2.25 10.77
CA GLN A 73 0.44 1.36 10.67
C GLN A 73 1.13 1.10 12.02
N PHE A 74 0.99 2.02 12.97
CA PHE A 74 1.57 1.89 14.32
C PHE A 74 0.69 1.08 15.27
N GLU A 75 -0.56 0.78 14.90
CA GLU A 75 -1.44 -0.06 15.72
C GLU A 75 -0.81 -1.43 16.01
N ASN A 76 -0.84 -1.83 17.29
CA ASN A 76 -0.30 -3.10 17.79
C ASN A 76 1.20 -3.33 17.52
N MET A 77 1.94 -2.26 17.21
CA MET A 77 3.39 -2.30 17.09
C MET A 77 4.02 -2.81 18.40
N LYS A 78 4.97 -3.74 18.27
CA LYS A 78 5.76 -4.23 19.41
C LYS A 78 6.89 -3.26 19.68
N ILE A 79 7.01 -2.79 20.92
CA ILE A 79 8.12 -1.93 21.34
C ILE A 79 9.39 -2.79 21.45
N LEU A 80 10.46 -2.36 20.78
CA LEU A 80 11.80 -2.94 20.89
C LEU A 80 12.68 -2.13 21.86
N LEU A 81 12.56 -0.80 21.83
CA LEU A 81 13.30 0.13 22.68
C LEU A 81 12.41 1.34 23.02
N ASP A 82 12.31 1.73 24.29
CA ASP A 82 11.52 2.90 24.74
C ASP A 82 11.88 3.28 26.19
N GLU A 83 13.11 3.76 26.41
CA GLU A 83 13.62 4.03 27.76
C GLU A 83 12.77 5.03 28.55
N GLN A 84 12.21 6.03 27.86
CA GLN A 84 11.43 7.11 28.44
C GLN A 84 9.91 6.86 28.40
N TRP A 85 9.46 5.69 27.95
CA TRP A 85 8.04 5.31 27.86
C TRP A 85 7.21 6.17 26.91
N ASN A 86 7.85 7.00 26.10
CA ASN A 86 7.20 7.93 25.19
C ASN A 86 6.45 7.19 24.09
N LEU A 87 7.06 6.15 23.52
CA LEU A 87 6.41 5.32 22.49
C LEU A 87 5.24 4.55 23.09
N ARG A 88 5.38 3.98 24.28
CA ARG A 88 4.28 3.28 24.98
C ARG A 88 3.09 4.19 25.23
N MET A 89 3.32 5.42 25.69
CA MET A 89 2.25 6.41 25.87
C MET A 89 1.59 6.76 24.54
N PHE A 90 2.39 6.96 23.48
CA PHE A 90 1.88 7.25 22.14
C PHE A 90 1.03 6.11 21.57
N LEU A 91 1.51 4.86 21.61
CA LEU A 91 0.75 3.69 21.16
C LEU A 91 -0.54 3.49 21.97
N THR A 92 -0.54 3.83 23.27
CA THR A 92 -1.76 3.81 24.09
C THR A 92 -2.78 4.83 23.58
N LYS A 93 -2.36 6.05 23.22
CA LYS A 93 -3.24 7.06 22.61
C LYS A 93 -3.80 6.61 21.25
N ILE A 94 -3.00 5.94 20.43
CA ILE A 94 -3.47 5.35 19.17
C ILE A 94 -4.53 4.29 19.45
N LYS A 95 -4.28 3.37 20.40
CA LYS A 95 -5.23 2.32 20.77
C LYS A 95 -6.56 2.90 21.27
N THR A 96 -6.54 3.91 22.14
CA THR A 96 -7.77 4.53 22.66
C THR A 96 -8.56 5.26 21.58
N LYS A 97 -7.89 5.81 20.57
CA LYS A 97 -8.52 6.50 19.43
C LYS A 97 -8.69 5.63 18.18
N SER A 98 -8.44 4.32 18.26
CA SER A 98 -8.36 3.44 17.08
C SER A 98 -9.61 3.48 16.19
N LYS A 99 -10.82 3.54 16.79
CA LYS A 99 -12.08 3.68 16.03
C LYS A 99 -12.16 5.00 15.26
N GLN A 100 -11.76 6.10 15.90
CA GLN A 100 -11.73 7.43 15.27
C GLN A 100 -10.70 7.46 14.13
N ILE A 101 -9.48 7.00 14.39
CA ILE A 101 -8.40 6.91 13.39
C ILE A 101 -8.87 6.07 12.19
N SER A 102 -9.46 4.90 12.44
CA SER A 102 -9.96 4.02 11.39
C SER A 102 -11.07 4.68 10.56
N ASN A 103 -12.00 5.40 11.20
CA ASN A 103 -13.06 6.11 10.49
C ASN A 103 -12.51 7.23 9.61
N SER A 104 -11.59 8.04 10.13
CA SER A 104 -10.92 9.09 9.35
C SER A 104 -10.14 8.49 8.17
N TYR A 105 -9.42 7.39 8.39
CA TYR A 105 -8.69 6.70 7.32
C TYR A 105 -9.61 6.16 6.22
N ILE A 106 -10.72 5.53 6.60
CA ILE A 106 -11.71 5.02 5.65
C ILE A 106 -12.29 6.17 4.82
N GLN A 107 -12.70 7.27 5.47
CA GLN A 107 -13.22 8.44 4.77
C GLN A 107 -12.20 9.00 3.78
N ARG A 108 -10.94 9.16 4.21
CA ARG A 108 -9.88 9.64 3.33
C ARG A 108 -9.65 8.72 2.15
N CYS A 109 -9.56 7.41 2.36
CA CYS A 109 -9.41 6.43 1.27
C CYS A 109 -10.57 6.52 0.27
N LEU A 110 -11.82 6.66 0.74
CA LEU A 110 -12.97 6.79 -0.15
C LEU A 110 -12.96 8.12 -0.93
N VAL A 111 -12.54 9.22 -0.29
CA VAL A 111 -12.35 10.51 -0.96
C VAL A 111 -11.25 10.43 -2.01
N ASP A 112 -10.08 9.89 -1.67
CA ASP A 112 -8.96 9.74 -2.59
C ASP A 112 -9.32 8.83 -3.78
N ALA A 113 -10.08 7.76 -3.54
CA ALA A 113 -10.62 6.93 -4.61
C ALA A 113 -11.54 7.72 -5.54
N GLY A 114 -12.45 8.54 -5.00
CA GLY A 114 -13.34 9.40 -5.78
C GLY A 114 -12.60 10.47 -6.58
N VAL A 115 -11.57 11.10 -5.99
CA VAL A 115 -10.71 12.09 -6.66
C VAL A 115 -9.97 11.43 -7.83
N CYS A 116 -9.36 10.26 -7.61
CA CYS A 116 -8.64 9.52 -8.65
C CYS A 116 -9.59 9.11 -9.79
N ALA A 117 -10.79 8.61 -9.47
CA ALA A 117 -11.78 8.22 -10.47
C ALA A 117 -12.30 9.43 -11.28
N THR A 118 -12.53 10.58 -10.64
CA THR A 118 -12.90 11.82 -11.33
C THR A 118 -11.79 12.28 -12.28
N LYS A 119 -10.54 12.29 -11.79
CA LYS A 119 -9.37 12.64 -12.60
C LYS A 119 -9.21 11.72 -13.82
N ALA A 120 -9.43 10.42 -13.66
CA ALA A 120 -9.42 9.49 -14.79
C ALA A 120 -10.43 9.88 -15.87
N ARG A 121 -11.66 10.26 -15.50
CA ARG A 121 -12.70 10.69 -16.47
C ARG A 121 -12.33 11.96 -17.22
N GLU A 122 -11.70 12.91 -16.56
CA GLU A 122 -11.23 14.14 -17.20
C GLU A 122 -10.15 13.81 -18.24
N LEU A 123 -9.21 12.95 -17.87
CA LEU A 123 -8.10 12.51 -18.73
C LEU A 123 -8.55 11.64 -19.92
N VAL A 124 -9.64 10.89 -19.77
CA VAL A 124 -10.28 10.17 -20.89
C VAL A 124 -10.67 11.16 -22.00
N LYS A 125 -11.23 12.33 -21.66
CA LYS A 125 -11.67 13.33 -22.64
C LYS A 125 -10.51 13.93 -23.44
N SER A 126 -9.34 14.02 -22.84
CA SER A 126 -8.11 14.48 -23.50
C SER A 126 -7.27 13.35 -24.10
N SER A 127 -7.77 12.11 -24.10
CA SER A 127 -7.03 10.92 -24.56
C SER A 127 -5.66 10.76 -23.89
N ASP A 128 -5.56 11.14 -22.62
CA ASP A 128 -4.30 11.06 -21.87
C ASP A 128 -4.02 9.61 -21.42
N PRO A 129 -2.82 9.06 -21.70
CA PRO A 129 -2.47 7.67 -21.39
C PRO A 129 -2.47 7.35 -19.88
N LEU A 130 -2.46 8.35 -19.00
CA LEU A 130 -2.51 8.17 -17.55
C LEU A 130 -3.93 7.97 -17.03
N ALA A 131 -4.97 8.10 -17.86
CA ALA A 131 -6.36 7.96 -17.40
C ALA A 131 -6.58 6.63 -16.64
N HIS A 132 -6.12 5.51 -17.19
CA HIS A 132 -6.28 4.22 -16.53
C HIS A 132 -5.31 4.00 -15.35
N VAL A 133 -4.17 4.71 -15.30
CA VAL A 133 -3.32 4.75 -14.09
C VAL A 133 -4.11 5.30 -12.90
N TRP A 134 -4.87 6.38 -13.12
CA TRP A 134 -5.72 6.96 -12.07
C TRP A 134 -6.88 6.04 -11.68
N ILE A 135 -7.41 5.23 -12.60
CA ILE A 135 -8.35 4.15 -12.25
C ILE A 135 -7.70 3.16 -11.30
N LYS A 136 -6.51 2.63 -11.64
CA LYS A 136 -5.82 1.68 -10.76
C LYS A 136 -5.57 2.28 -9.38
N CYS A 137 -5.13 3.54 -9.31
CA CYS A 137 -4.99 4.26 -8.04
C CYS A 137 -6.30 4.30 -7.25
N ALA A 138 -7.42 4.66 -7.89
CA ALA A 138 -8.73 4.69 -7.27
C ALA A 138 -9.14 3.33 -6.70
N VAL A 139 -8.88 2.26 -7.44
CA VAL A 139 -9.22 0.89 -7.03
C VAL A 139 -8.43 0.46 -5.79
N TYR A 140 -7.14 0.80 -5.69
CA TYR A 140 -6.34 0.47 -4.51
C TYR A 140 -6.75 1.29 -3.28
N PHE A 141 -7.17 2.55 -3.44
CA PHE A 141 -7.77 3.31 -2.33
C PHE A 141 -9.12 2.71 -1.89
N LEU A 142 -9.95 2.27 -2.82
CA LEU A 142 -11.19 1.56 -2.50
C LEU A 142 -10.89 0.25 -1.74
N ALA A 143 -9.86 -0.49 -2.17
CA ALA A 143 -9.41 -1.70 -1.48
C ALA A 143 -8.95 -1.42 -0.04
N ASP A 144 -8.19 -0.34 0.20
CA ASP A 144 -7.81 0.10 1.56
C ASP A 144 -9.03 0.43 2.43
N ALA A 145 -10.02 1.13 1.87
CA ALA A 145 -11.25 1.48 2.57
C ALA A 145 -12.02 0.22 3.00
N ILE A 146 -12.26 -0.72 2.07
CA ILE A 146 -12.94 -1.99 2.37
C ILE A 146 -12.18 -2.78 3.43
N PHE A 147 -10.85 -2.88 3.31
CA PHE A 147 -10.01 -3.60 4.28
C PHE A 147 -10.11 -2.99 5.68
N SER A 148 -10.09 -1.65 5.75
CA SER A 148 -10.17 -0.90 7.01
C SER A 148 -11.56 -0.96 7.63
N ILE A 149 -12.63 -1.02 6.83
CA ILE A 149 -14.01 -1.25 7.33
C ILE A 149 -14.08 -2.59 8.08
N ASN A 150 -13.38 -3.61 7.60
CA ASN A 150 -13.28 -4.92 8.27
C ASN A 150 -12.25 -4.91 9.43
N SER A 151 -11.86 -3.73 9.93
CA SER A 151 -10.89 -3.55 11.01
C SER A 151 -9.54 -4.21 10.74
N LYS A 152 -9.14 -4.33 9.47
CA LYS A 152 -7.83 -4.86 9.08
C LYS A 152 -6.90 -3.73 8.67
N ARG A 153 -5.59 -3.92 8.91
CA ARG A 153 -4.52 -2.98 8.51
C ARG A 153 -3.96 -3.40 7.16
N SER A 154 -3.97 -2.49 6.17
CA SER A 154 -3.46 -2.78 4.83
C SER A 154 -2.05 -3.40 4.84
N SER A 155 -1.91 -4.50 4.11
CA SER A 155 -0.65 -5.20 3.90
C SER A 155 -0.66 -5.77 2.48
N PRO A 156 -0.06 -5.10 1.50
CA PRO A 156 -0.31 -5.36 0.07
C PRO A 156 -0.07 -6.82 -0.36
N THR A 157 0.91 -7.47 0.26
CA THR A 157 1.25 -8.88 0.01
C THR A 157 0.18 -9.88 0.47
N HIS A 158 -0.67 -9.49 1.42
CA HIS A 158 -1.65 -10.38 2.08
C HIS A 158 -3.11 -9.94 1.90
N MET A 159 -3.34 -8.72 1.38
CA MET A 159 -4.69 -8.15 1.32
C MET A 159 -5.65 -9.03 0.54
N LEU A 160 -5.23 -9.51 -0.64
CA LEU A 160 -6.11 -10.31 -1.51
C LEU A 160 -6.49 -11.65 -0.85
N GLU A 161 -5.52 -12.39 -0.30
CA GLU A 161 -5.76 -13.59 0.52
C GLU A 161 -6.74 -13.33 1.67
N ILE A 162 -6.50 -12.30 2.47
CA ILE A 162 -7.34 -11.99 3.64
C ILE A 162 -8.76 -11.58 3.20
N MET A 163 -8.89 -10.81 2.12
CA MET A 163 -10.19 -10.37 1.59
C MET A 163 -11.07 -11.54 1.13
N ARG A 164 -10.47 -12.62 0.61
CA ARG A 164 -11.22 -13.84 0.23
C ARG A 164 -11.92 -14.50 1.42
N GLY A 165 -11.43 -14.29 2.64
CA GLY A 165 -12.01 -14.81 3.89
C GLY A 165 -13.01 -13.87 4.57
N PHE A 166 -13.33 -12.71 3.99
CA PHE A 166 -14.29 -11.79 4.60
C PHE A 166 -15.72 -12.31 4.56
N GLU A 167 -16.51 -11.94 5.59
CA GLU A 167 -17.93 -12.26 5.65
C GLU A 167 -18.69 -11.67 4.47
N LYS A 168 -19.67 -12.42 3.96
CA LYS A 168 -20.53 -11.96 2.86
C LYS A 168 -21.52 -10.92 3.37
N ASN A 169 -21.30 -9.66 3.00
CA ASN A 169 -22.22 -8.55 3.26
C ASN A 169 -22.14 -7.52 2.12
N LYS A 170 -23.05 -6.53 2.12
CA LYS A 170 -23.13 -5.51 1.06
C LYS A 170 -21.82 -4.73 0.86
N ILE A 171 -21.10 -4.43 1.94
CA ILE A 171 -19.82 -3.71 1.89
C ILE A 171 -18.74 -4.58 1.23
N ASN A 172 -18.63 -5.84 1.66
CA ASN A 172 -17.62 -6.76 1.17
C ASN A 172 -17.92 -7.22 -0.27
N GLN A 173 -19.17 -7.17 -0.72
CA GLN A 173 -19.53 -7.36 -2.13
C GLN A 173 -18.95 -6.27 -3.04
N SER A 174 -18.68 -5.05 -2.54
CA SER A 174 -17.97 -4.00 -3.29
C SER A 174 -16.55 -4.42 -3.70
N PHE A 175 -16.01 -5.48 -3.12
CA PHE A 175 -14.75 -6.07 -3.56
C PHE A 175 -14.82 -6.65 -4.99
N SER A 176 -16.00 -7.03 -5.46
CA SER A 176 -16.19 -7.42 -6.88
C SER A 176 -15.79 -6.30 -7.84
N VAL A 177 -16.00 -5.04 -7.47
CA VAL A 177 -15.56 -3.86 -8.24
C VAL A 177 -14.04 -3.77 -8.26
N VAL A 178 -13.39 -4.03 -7.12
CA VAL A 178 -11.91 -4.09 -7.05
C VAL A 178 -11.37 -5.17 -7.98
N HIS A 179 -11.92 -6.39 -7.91
CA HIS A 179 -11.55 -7.48 -8.79
C HIS A 179 -11.70 -7.11 -10.27
N GLN A 180 -12.89 -6.64 -10.65
CA GLN A 180 -13.24 -6.31 -12.03
C GLN A 180 -12.36 -5.19 -12.60
N CYS A 181 -12.13 -4.11 -11.85
CA CYS A 181 -11.34 -2.98 -12.33
C CYS A 181 -9.83 -3.30 -12.36
N LEU A 182 -9.34 -4.16 -11.47
CA LEU A 182 -7.95 -4.60 -11.52
C LEU A 182 -7.71 -5.62 -12.64
N GLY A 183 -8.67 -6.48 -12.97
CA GLY A 183 -8.51 -7.56 -13.94
C GLY A 183 -7.54 -8.65 -13.48
N ILE A 184 -7.54 -8.95 -12.17
CA ILE A 184 -6.52 -9.82 -11.55
C ILE A 184 -6.57 -11.28 -12.04
N GLU A 185 -7.66 -11.68 -12.69
CA GLU A 185 -7.82 -12.97 -13.37
C GLU A 185 -6.89 -13.15 -14.57
N ARG A 186 -6.36 -12.04 -15.12
CA ARG A 186 -5.42 -12.04 -16.26
C ARG A 186 -3.98 -12.31 -15.83
N ALA A 187 -3.72 -12.40 -14.53
CA ALA A 187 -2.38 -12.60 -13.98
C ALA A 187 -1.75 -13.89 -14.53
N SER A 188 -0.62 -13.73 -15.22
CA SER A 188 0.19 -14.82 -15.76
C SER A 188 1.65 -14.56 -15.44
N THR A 189 2.46 -15.61 -15.39
CA THR A 189 3.91 -15.50 -15.13
C THR A 189 4.60 -14.56 -16.11
N SER A 190 4.23 -14.60 -17.40
CA SER A 190 4.77 -13.72 -18.44
C SER A 190 4.38 -12.25 -18.24
N LEU A 191 3.14 -11.97 -17.87
CA LEU A 191 2.69 -10.62 -17.53
C LEU A 191 3.42 -10.09 -16.29
N LEU A 192 3.43 -10.86 -15.21
CA LEU A 192 4.05 -10.47 -13.94
C LEU A 192 5.55 -10.21 -14.09
N SER A 193 6.26 -11.00 -14.92
CA SER A 193 7.68 -10.81 -15.19
C SER A 193 8.00 -9.47 -15.88
N ARG A 194 7.05 -8.92 -16.64
CA ARG A 194 7.17 -7.58 -17.25
C ARG A 194 6.78 -6.50 -16.25
N MET A 195 5.67 -6.70 -15.53
CA MET A 195 5.20 -5.77 -14.50
C MET A 195 6.27 -5.54 -13.43
N VAL A 196 6.92 -6.59 -12.90
CA VAL A 196 7.93 -6.44 -11.83
C VAL A 196 9.12 -5.60 -12.28
N LYS A 197 9.59 -5.74 -13.52
CA LYS A 197 10.68 -4.93 -14.07
C LYS A 197 10.30 -3.45 -14.12
N SER A 198 9.10 -3.14 -14.58
CA SER A 198 8.61 -1.76 -14.64
C SER A 198 8.29 -1.19 -13.25
N THR A 199 7.78 -2.00 -12.33
CA THR A 199 7.55 -1.62 -10.93
C THR A 199 8.87 -1.32 -10.20
N ILE A 200 9.89 -2.15 -10.40
CA ILE A 200 11.25 -1.90 -9.89
C ILE A 200 11.81 -0.61 -10.48
N GLY A 201 11.78 -0.45 -11.81
CA GLY A 201 12.29 0.76 -12.45
C GLY A 201 11.59 2.03 -11.96
N PHE A 202 10.26 2.00 -11.82
CA PHE A 202 9.51 3.13 -11.28
C PHE A 202 9.81 3.38 -9.80
N SER A 203 9.95 2.32 -8.98
CA SER A 203 10.35 2.41 -7.58
C SER A 203 11.74 3.04 -7.41
N ASP A 204 12.73 2.61 -8.19
CA ASP A 204 14.09 3.13 -8.11
C ASP A 204 14.15 4.62 -8.51
N MET A 205 13.34 5.05 -9.48
CA MET A 205 13.25 6.47 -9.87
C MET A 205 12.62 7.36 -8.78
N VAL A 206 11.60 6.84 -8.09
CA VAL A 206 10.80 7.61 -7.12
C VAL A 206 11.38 7.55 -5.71
N GLU A 207 11.65 6.35 -5.21
CA GLU A 207 11.97 6.11 -3.79
C GLU A 207 13.46 6.18 -3.50
N LYS A 208 14.33 5.80 -4.47
CA LYS A 208 15.80 5.91 -4.36
C LYS A 208 16.39 5.28 -3.09
N ASN A 209 15.81 4.19 -2.62
CA ASN A 209 16.11 3.60 -1.30
C ASN A 209 16.34 2.07 -1.31
N ASN A 210 16.59 1.47 -2.49
CA ASN A 210 16.76 0.03 -2.68
C ASN A 210 15.50 -0.83 -2.38
N HIS A 211 14.31 -0.22 -2.40
CA HIS A 211 13.04 -0.97 -2.25
C HIS A 211 12.84 -2.04 -3.34
N SER A 212 13.52 -1.91 -4.48
CA SER A 212 13.63 -2.93 -5.51
C SER A 212 14.01 -4.33 -4.99
N LYS A 213 14.86 -4.44 -3.95
CA LYS A 213 15.19 -5.73 -3.32
C LYS A 213 13.96 -6.43 -2.72
N ILE A 214 13.11 -5.67 -2.01
CA ILE A 214 11.89 -6.21 -1.40
C ILE A 214 10.86 -6.57 -2.47
N ILE A 215 10.74 -5.72 -3.50
CA ILE A 215 9.82 -5.95 -4.62
C ILE A 215 10.17 -7.27 -5.32
N GLN A 216 11.46 -7.45 -5.64
CA GLN A 216 11.96 -8.67 -6.27
C GLN A 216 11.73 -9.91 -5.39
N GLN A 217 12.10 -9.85 -4.10
CA GLN A 217 11.91 -10.96 -3.16
C GLN A 217 10.43 -11.39 -3.04
N LYS A 218 9.51 -10.44 -3.01
CA LYS A 218 8.07 -10.72 -2.95
C LYS A 218 7.54 -11.28 -4.27
N TYR A 219 7.99 -10.73 -5.40
CA TYR A 219 7.65 -11.28 -6.71
C TYR A 219 8.09 -12.74 -6.83
N ASP A 220 9.35 -13.05 -6.53
CA ASP A 220 9.91 -14.40 -6.68
C ASP A 220 9.14 -15.40 -5.85
N TYR A 221 8.88 -15.10 -4.58
CA TYR A 221 8.11 -15.96 -3.70
C TYR A 221 6.68 -16.17 -4.18
N LEU A 222 5.96 -15.09 -4.53
CA LEU A 222 4.55 -15.20 -4.94
C LEU A 222 4.42 -16.00 -6.24
N VAL A 223 5.33 -15.82 -7.20
CA VAL A 223 5.33 -16.58 -8.46
C VAL A 223 5.70 -18.05 -8.23
N GLN A 224 6.75 -18.33 -7.45
CA GLN A 224 7.17 -19.71 -7.13
C GLN A 224 6.07 -20.50 -6.41
N ASN A 225 5.25 -19.83 -5.59
CA ASN A 225 4.13 -20.45 -4.87
C ASN A 225 2.79 -20.37 -5.63
N SER A 226 2.80 -20.03 -6.93
CA SER A 226 1.60 -19.92 -7.77
C SER A 226 0.54 -18.92 -7.28
N LEU A 227 0.94 -17.93 -6.48
CA LEU A 227 0.10 -16.85 -5.96
C LEU A 227 0.03 -15.67 -6.94
N LEU A 228 -0.37 -15.95 -8.19
CA LEU A 228 -0.24 -15.01 -9.31
C LEU A 228 -1.13 -13.76 -9.15
N SER A 229 -2.38 -13.93 -8.73
CA SER A 229 -3.28 -12.79 -8.50
C SER A 229 -2.82 -11.92 -7.32
N ASP A 230 -2.24 -12.54 -6.29
CA ASP A 230 -1.69 -11.83 -5.13
C ASP A 230 -0.41 -11.05 -5.53
N CYS A 231 0.42 -11.62 -6.42
CA CYS A 231 1.55 -10.92 -7.03
C CYS A 231 1.10 -9.71 -7.87
N TYR A 232 0.09 -9.90 -8.72
CA TYR A 232 -0.48 -8.82 -9.53
C TYR A 232 -1.00 -7.68 -8.65
N PHE A 233 -1.77 -8.02 -7.61
CA PHE A 233 -2.30 -7.05 -6.65
C PHE A 233 -1.17 -6.30 -5.95
N TYR A 234 -0.16 -7.01 -5.46
CA TYR A 234 1.01 -6.45 -4.78
C TYR A 234 1.75 -5.43 -5.66
N LEU A 235 2.11 -5.79 -6.89
CA LEU A 235 2.88 -4.92 -7.79
C LEU A 235 2.12 -3.62 -8.10
N GLY A 236 0.84 -3.71 -8.47
CA GLY A 236 0.05 -2.51 -8.73
C GLY A 236 -0.17 -1.65 -7.48
N TYR A 237 -0.22 -2.24 -6.28
CA TYR A 237 -0.30 -1.45 -5.04
C TYR A 237 0.98 -0.63 -4.84
N ILE A 238 2.16 -1.22 -5.06
CA ILE A 238 3.43 -0.50 -4.98
C ILE A 238 3.46 0.65 -5.99
N ASN A 239 3.03 0.40 -7.22
CA ASN A 239 2.93 1.45 -8.25
C ASN A 239 1.99 2.58 -7.80
N ARG A 240 0.84 2.26 -7.19
CA ARG A 240 -0.08 3.29 -6.65
C ARG A 240 0.62 4.17 -5.64
N ASN A 241 1.36 3.60 -4.69
CA ASN A 241 2.06 4.39 -3.68
C ASN A 241 3.02 5.39 -4.33
N ASN A 242 3.80 4.93 -5.32
CA ASN A 242 4.78 5.77 -6.00
C ASN A 242 4.12 6.82 -6.91
N VAL A 243 3.01 6.49 -7.58
CA VAL A 243 2.22 7.49 -8.34
C VAL A 243 1.69 8.60 -7.44
N ILE A 244 1.19 8.26 -6.25
CA ILE A 244 0.66 9.27 -5.31
C ILE A 244 1.79 10.16 -4.77
N LYS A 245 2.98 9.62 -4.53
CA LYS A 245 4.17 10.41 -4.16
C LYS A 245 4.56 11.42 -5.25
N THR A 246 4.43 11.06 -6.52
CA THR A 246 4.84 11.90 -7.66
C THR A 246 3.67 12.56 -8.40
N LYS A 247 2.46 12.60 -7.80
CA LYS A 247 1.23 13.01 -8.49
C LYS A 247 1.32 14.38 -9.18
N ASP A 248 2.09 15.31 -8.61
CA ASP A 248 2.22 16.68 -9.07
C ASP A 248 3.23 16.84 -10.22
N THR A 249 4.15 15.89 -10.37
CA THR A 249 5.19 15.88 -11.42
C THR A 249 4.97 14.78 -12.46
N LEU A 250 3.99 13.90 -12.25
CA LEU A 250 3.72 12.71 -13.08
C LEU A 250 3.57 13.04 -14.58
N HIS A 251 2.81 14.09 -14.91
CA HIS A 251 2.52 14.51 -16.28
C HIS A 251 3.74 15.12 -17.00
N ARG A 252 4.80 15.48 -16.27
CA ARG A 252 6.00 16.14 -16.83
C ARG A 252 7.11 15.14 -17.18
N ASN A 253 6.96 13.88 -16.77
CA ASN A 253 7.98 12.86 -16.95
C ASN A 253 7.49 11.79 -17.93
N LEU A 254 7.97 11.86 -19.17
CA LEU A 254 7.59 10.93 -20.24
C LEU A 254 8.02 9.48 -19.94
N GLU A 255 9.13 9.30 -19.23
CA GLU A 255 9.63 7.97 -18.85
C GLU A 255 8.66 7.26 -17.90
N TYR A 256 8.02 8.01 -16.99
CA TYR A 256 6.98 7.47 -16.12
C TYR A 256 5.82 6.91 -16.92
N MET A 257 5.38 7.58 -17.98
CA MET A 257 4.22 7.11 -18.76
C MET A 257 4.48 5.73 -19.39
N HIS A 258 5.68 5.52 -19.97
CA HIS A 258 6.04 4.24 -20.58
C HIS A 258 6.16 3.12 -19.54
N LEU A 259 6.79 3.40 -18.39
CA LEU A 259 6.91 2.42 -17.31
C LEU A 259 5.55 2.06 -16.74
N LEU A 260 4.71 3.05 -16.46
CA LEU A 260 3.42 2.84 -15.81
C LEU A 260 2.42 2.06 -16.68
N LYS A 261 2.50 2.19 -18.00
CA LYS A 261 1.70 1.38 -18.93
C LYS A 261 1.87 -0.11 -18.66
N VAL A 262 3.12 -0.55 -18.46
CA VAL A 262 3.45 -1.96 -18.18
C VAL A 262 3.27 -2.28 -16.70
N ALA A 263 3.72 -1.39 -15.80
CA ALA A 263 3.67 -1.63 -14.37
C ALA A 263 2.23 -1.81 -13.85
N PHE A 264 1.26 -1.07 -14.40
CA PHE A 264 -0.15 -1.18 -14.04
C PHE A 264 -0.98 -2.10 -14.93
N ASP A 265 -0.39 -2.71 -15.97
CA ASP A 265 -1.12 -3.44 -17.00
C ASP A 265 -2.31 -2.61 -17.53
N THR A 266 -1.99 -1.46 -18.15
CA THR A 266 -3.04 -0.49 -18.47
C THR A 266 -3.80 -0.83 -19.75
N GLU A 267 -5.13 -0.81 -19.65
CA GLU A 267 -6.08 -0.76 -20.77
C GLU A 267 -6.06 0.61 -21.47
N SER A 268 -6.25 0.59 -22.79
CA SER A 268 -6.31 1.78 -23.64
C SER A 268 -7.71 2.14 -24.12
N ASP A 269 -8.71 1.25 -23.99
CA ASP A 269 -10.09 1.53 -24.38
C ASP A 269 -10.74 2.63 -23.50
N PRO A 270 -11.01 3.83 -24.05
CA PRO A 270 -11.59 4.94 -23.30
C PRO A 270 -12.98 4.62 -22.69
N LEU A 271 -13.78 3.79 -23.36
CA LEU A 271 -15.11 3.40 -22.89
C LEU A 271 -15.03 2.48 -21.67
N VAL A 272 -14.00 1.63 -21.60
CA VAL A 272 -13.73 0.80 -20.43
C VAL A 272 -13.31 1.66 -19.26
N VAL A 273 -12.38 2.60 -19.48
CA VAL A 273 -11.89 3.51 -18.43
C VAL A 273 -13.02 4.38 -17.88
N GLU A 274 -13.86 4.95 -18.74
CA GLU A 274 -15.00 5.76 -18.29
C GLU A 274 -16.01 4.94 -17.49
N ARG A 275 -16.34 3.72 -17.94
CA ARG A 275 -17.24 2.80 -17.22
C ARG A 275 -16.69 2.43 -15.86
N GLN A 276 -15.40 2.11 -15.78
CA GLN A 276 -14.71 1.79 -14.53
C GLN A 276 -14.70 3.00 -13.59
N ALA A 277 -14.50 4.21 -14.10
CA ALA A 277 -14.57 5.41 -13.29
C ALA A 277 -15.97 5.63 -12.70
N MET A 278 -17.04 5.42 -13.48
CA MET A 278 -18.42 5.58 -13.02
C MET A 278 -18.79 4.56 -11.94
N ILE A 279 -18.44 3.28 -12.12
CA ILE A 279 -18.72 2.26 -11.10
C ILE A 279 -17.92 2.53 -9.81
N LEU A 280 -16.68 3.02 -9.92
CA LEU A 280 -15.88 3.41 -8.78
C LEU A 280 -16.53 4.56 -8.02
N LEU A 281 -16.87 5.67 -8.70
CA LEU A 281 -17.55 6.83 -8.10
C LEU A 281 -18.85 6.45 -7.40
N LYS A 282 -19.66 5.59 -8.04
CA LYS A 282 -20.89 5.08 -7.42
C LYS A 282 -20.57 4.30 -6.15
N THR A 283 -19.62 3.37 -6.22
CA THR A 283 -19.24 2.51 -5.10
C THR A 283 -18.67 3.31 -3.92
N THR A 284 -17.83 4.32 -4.17
CA THR A 284 -17.32 5.20 -3.12
C THR A 284 -18.43 5.99 -2.45
N ASN A 285 -19.37 6.54 -3.22
CA ASN A 285 -20.52 7.27 -2.67
C ASN A 285 -21.44 6.37 -1.85
N ASP A 286 -21.72 5.15 -2.32
CA ASP A 286 -22.51 4.16 -1.58
C ASP A 286 -21.84 3.79 -0.25
N LEU A 287 -20.51 3.62 -0.23
CA LEU A 287 -19.77 3.32 1.01
C LEU A 287 -19.66 4.53 1.96
N LEU A 288 -19.55 5.75 1.44
CA LEU A 288 -19.55 6.98 2.24
C LEU A 288 -20.90 7.18 2.94
N THR A 289 -22.00 6.98 2.21
CA THR A 289 -23.38 7.15 2.73
C THR A 289 -23.77 6.06 3.72
N THR A 290 -23.32 4.82 3.52
CA THR A 290 -23.57 3.71 4.46
C THR A 290 -22.87 3.90 5.82
N LYS A 291 -21.90 4.82 5.90
CA LYS A 291 -21.14 5.12 7.13
C LYS A 291 -21.64 6.32 7.94
N ASN A 292 -22.51 7.14 7.35
CA ASN A 292 -23.17 8.26 8.04
C ASN A 292 -24.49 7.79 8.66
#